data_AF-A0A833PJE8-F1
#
_entry.id   AF-A0A833PJE8-F1
#
_cell.length_a   1.000
_cell.length_b   1.000
_cell.length_c   1.000
_cell.angle_alpha   90.00
_cell.angle_beta   90.00
_cell.angle_gamma   90.00
#
_symmetry.space_group_name_H-M   'P 1'
#
loop_
_entity.id
_entity.type
_entity.pdbx_description
1 polymer ?
#
loop_
_entity_poly.entity_id
_entity_poly.type
_entity_poly.pdbx_seq_one_letter_code
_entity_poly.pdbx_strand_id
1 'polypeptide(L)'
;MLKEFVNKMIELKRYDDLLELMSGDSNYCLDNPVNLPITKSDIELHLMSIHHVRFLKKFGHTDQVVFDEDGKVYQWYIDYFDKWLDSGVKGLEVVEVENYLKDHPFPRA
;
A
#
# COMPACT_ATOMS: atom_id res chain seq x y z
N MET A 1 -8.23 10.97 -4.36
CA MET A 1 -6.80 11.31 -4.20
C MET A 1 -5.98 10.15 -3.62
N LEU A 2 -6.03 9.81 -2.32
CA LEU A 2 -5.20 8.71 -1.77
C LEU A 2 -5.39 7.36 -2.48
N LYS A 3 -6.65 6.96 -2.71
CA LYS A 3 -6.96 5.73 -3.47
C LYS A 3 -6.35 5.74 -4.88
N GLU A 4 -6.45 6.87 -5.57
CA GLU A 4 -5.89 7.04 -6.92
C GLU A 4 -4.37 7.00 -6.91
N PHE A 5 -3.74 7.63 -5.90
CA PHE A 5 -2.30 7.57 -5.68
C PHE A 5 -1.83 6.13 -5.50
N VAL A 6 -2.44 5.37 -4.59
CA VAL A 6 -2.08 3.97 -4.34
C VAL A 6 -2.21 3.15 -5.62
N ASN A 7 -3.35 3.24 -6.32
CA ASN A 7 -3.54 2.52 -7.57
C ASN A 7 -2.47 2.87 -8.62
N LYS A 8 -2.07 4.14 -8.70
CA LYS A 8 -1.02 4.57 -9.61
C LYS A 8 0.37 4.06 -9.21
N MET A 9 0.68 4.00 -7.92
CA MET A 9 1.92 3.40 -7.41
C MET A 9 2.01 1.92 -7.79
N ILE A 10 0.90 1.18 -7.66
CA ILE A 10 0.80 -0.23 -8.07
C ILE A 10 0.99 -0.37 -9.59
N GLU A 11 0.28 0.42 -10.39
CA GLU A 11 0.39 0.43 -11.86
C GLU A 11 1.84 0.66 -12.33
N LEU A 12 2.52 1.62 -11.70
CA LEU A 12 3.91 1.98 -12.00
C LEU A 12 4.94 1.07 -11.31
N LYS A 13 4.50 0.04 -10.57
CA LYS A 13 5.33 -0.90 -9.82
C LYS A 13 6.27 -0.23 -8.81
N ARG A 14 5.89 0.93 -8.26
CA ARG A 14 6.61 1.65 -7.20
C ARG A 14 6.30 1.04 -5.83
N TYR A 15 6.48 -0.27 -5.70
CA TYR A 15 6.06 -1.02 -4.53
C TYR A 15 6.88 -0.67 -3.27
N ASP A 16 8.18 -0.44 -3.43
CA ASP A 16 9.07 -0.12 -2.31
C ASP A 16 8.71 1.23 -1.67
N ASP A 17 8.62 2.28 -2.48
CA ASP A 17 8.16 3.60 -2.05
C ASP A 17 6.78 3.55 -1.37
N LEU A 18 5.83 2.79 -1.94
CA LEU A 18 4.51 2.63 -1.36
C LEU A 18 4.56 1.91 -0.01
N LEU A 19 5.38 0.87 0.13
CA LEU A 19 5.54 0.12 1.37
C LEU A 19 6.20 0.97 2.46
N GLU A 20 7.20 1.78 2.11
CA GLU A 20 7.85 2.73 3.04
C GLU A 20 6.84 3.76 3.55
N LEU A 21 6.05 4.36 2.66
CA LEU A 21 5.00 5.31 3.04
C LEU A 21 3.95 4.66 3.95
N MET A 22 3.47 3.46 3.59
CA MET A 22 2.46 2.75 4.39
C MET A 22 2.98 2.30 5.76
N SER A 23 4.27 2.00 5.86
CA SER A 23 4.87 1.49 7.10
C SER A 23 5.39 2.61 8.02
N GLY A 24 5.35 3.86 7.56
CA GLY A 24 5.89 5.01 8.29
C GLY A 24 7.42 5.15 8.20
N ASP A 25 8.07 4.39 7.31
CA ASP A 25 9.53 4.35 7.17
C ASP A 25 10.05 5.38 6.15
N SER A 26 9.15 6.06 5.44
CA SER A 26 9.52 7.05 4.43
C SER A 26 9.90 8.39 5.06
N ASN A 27 10.87 9.09 4.44
CA ASN A 27 11.25 10.46 4.84
C ASN A 27 10.13 11.50 4.64
N TYR A 28 9.04 11.13 3.96
CA TYR A 28 7.88 11.99 3.77
C TYR A 28 6.85 11.86 4.90
N CYS A 29 6.96 10.83 5.74
CA CYS A 29 6.00 10.55 6.81
C CYS A 29 6.04 11.62 7.90
N LEU A 30 4.86 11.97 8.42
CA LEU A 30 4.70 12.94 9.48
C LEU A 30 4.95 12.27 10.84
N ASP A 31 5.48 13.03 11.80
CA ASP A 31 5.64 12.55 13.19
C ASP A 31 4.29 12.33 13.89
N ASN A 32 3.22 13.03 13.45
CA ASN A 32 1.89 12.98 14.07
C ASN A 32 0.78 12.89 12.99
N PRO A 33 0.62 11.73 12.33
CA PRO A 33 -0.44 11.53 11.35
C PRO A 33 -1.82 11.46 12.03
N VAL A 34 -2.83 11.99 11.34
CA VAL A 34 -4.25 12.04 11.75
C VAL A 34 -5.04 10.83 11.21
N ASN A 35 -4.70 10.34 10.02
CA ASN A 35 -5.35 9.27 9.29
C ASN A 35 -4.85 7.88 9.71
N LEU A 36 -4.57 7.71 11.00
CA LEU A 36 -4.07 6.45 11.54
C LEU A 36 -5.17 5.36 11.55
N PRO A 37 -4.78 4.08 11.39
CA PRO A 37 -5.68 2.97 11.66
C PRO A 37 -5.85 2.81 13.19
N ILE A 38 -6.95 3.32 13.74
CA ILE A 38 -7.20 3.34 15.19
C ILE A 38 -8.04 2.14 15.63
N THR A 39 -9.06 1.76 14.85
CA THR A 39 -9.91 0.63 15.22
C THR A 39 -9.24 -0.69 14.87
N LYS A 40 -9.63 -1.78 15.55
CA LYS A 40 -9.13 -3.13 15.21
C LYS A 40 -9.34 -3.47 13.73
N SER A 41 -10.50 -3.07 13.18
CA SER A 41 -10.81 -3.29 11.76
C SER A 41 -9.87 -2.49 10.86
N ASP A 42 -9.58 -1.23 11.19
CA ASP A 42 -8.66 -0.42 10.38
C ASP A 42 -7.24 -0.97 10.43
N ILE A 43 -6.79 -1.42 11.60
CA ILE A 43 -5.47 -2.03 11.79
C ILE A 43 -5.36 -3.30 10.95
N GLU A 44 -6.38 -4.15 10.98
CA GLU A 44 -6.42 -5.38 10.17
C GLU A 44 -6.38 -5.05 8.67
N LEU A 45 -7.24 -4.15 8.20
CA LEU A 45 -7.26 -3.71 6.80
C LEU A 45 -5.91 -3.16 6.36
N HIS A 46 -5.30 -2.30 7.18
CA HIS A 46 -3.99 -1.72 6.91
C HIS A 46 -2.89 -2.79 6.82
N LEU A 47 -2.78 -3.68 7.80
CA LEU A 47 -1.76 -4.75 7.79
C LEU A 47 -1.94 -5.69 6.60
N MET A 48 -3.17 -6.10 6.31
CA MET A 48 -3.48 -6.97 5.18
C MET A 48 -3.20 -6.29 3.83
N SER A 49 -3.40 -4.97 3.75
CA SER A 49 -3.03 -4.20 2.57
C SER A 49 -1.50 -4.18 2.35
N ILE A 50 -0.69 -4.04 3.41
CA ILE A 50 0.78 -4.15 3.31
C ILE A 50 1.19 -5.54 2.81
N HIS A 51 0.57 -6.59 3.34
CA HIS A 51 0.82 -7.96 2.87
C HIS A 51 0.44 -8.13 1.40
N HIS A 52 -0.66 -7.55 0.95
CA HIS A 52 -1.05 -7.54 -0.46
C HIS A 52 0.00 -6.84 -1.34
N VAL A 53 0.49 -5.66 -0.96
CA VAL A 53 1.54 -4.96 -1.72
C VAL A 53 2.85 -5.76 -1.76
N ARG A 54 3.25 -6.39 -0.64
CA ARG A 54 4.41 -7.31 -0.61
C ARG A 54 4.22 -8.52 -1.52
N PHE A 55 3.01 -9.08 -1.58
CA PHE A 55 2.67 -10.16 -2.50
C PHE A 55 2.82 -9.69 -3.96
N LEU A 56 2.23 -8.54 -4.32
CA LEU A 56 2.34 -7.97 -5.66
C LEU A 56 3.79 -7.68 -6.06
N LYS A 57 4.61 -7.17 -5.13
CA LYS A 57 6.05 -6.98 -5.36
C LYS A 57 6.76 -8.29 -5.69
N LYS A 58 6.45 -9.36 -4.94
CA LYS A 58 7.15 -10.66 -5.07
C LYS A 58 6.68 -11.47 -6.27
N PHE A 59 5.38 -11.44 -6.60
CA PHE A 59 4.77 -12.36 -7.55
C PHE A 59 4.07 -11.68 -8.74
N GLY A 60 3.89 -10.36 -8.70
CA GLY A 60 3.11 -9.62 -9.70
C GLY A 60 1.60 -9.79 -9.51
N HIS A 61 0.83 -9.31 -10.50
CA HIS A 61 -0.62 -9.52 -10.53
C HIS A 61 -0.91 -10.96 -10.98
N THR A 62 -1.45 -11.76 -10.07
CA THR A 62 -1.90 -13.12 -10.32
C THR A 62 -3.13 -13.39 -9.46
N ASP A 63 -4.07 -14.14 -10.00
CA ASP A 63 -5.27 -14.66 -9.33
C ASP A 63 -5.01 -16.03 -8.67
N GLN A 64 -3.79 -16.55 -8.79
CA GLN A 64 -3.41 -17.87 -8.31
C GLN A 64 -2.72 -17.83 -6.95
N VAL A 65 -2.96 -18.88 -6.17
CA VAL A 65 -2.16 -19.19 -4.98
C VAL A 65 -0.75 -19.57 -5.42
N VAL A 66 0.27 -18.92 -4.86
CA VAL A 66 1.67 -19.15 -5.22
C VAL A 66 2.36 -19.97 -4.13
N PHE A 67 3.09 -21.00 -4.54
CA PHE A 67 3.95 -21.79 -3.66
C PHE A 67 5.40 -21.39 -3.94
N ASP A 68 6.19 -21.11 -2.89
CA ASP A 68 7.64 -21.01 -3.05
C ASP A 68 8.33 -22.38 -3.00
N GLU A 69 9.63 -22.38 -3.29
CA GLU A 69 10.47 -23.59 -3.31
C GLU A 69 10.55 -24.29 -1.93
N ASP A 70 10.26 -23.56 -0.84
CA ASP A 70 10.19 -24.06 0.53
C ASP A 70 8.78 -24.58 0.90
N GLY A 71 7.83 -24.55 -0.02
CA GLY A 71 6.44 -24.98 0.19
C GLY A 71 5.56 -23.99 0.95
N LYS A 72 5.99 -22.73 1.12
CA LYS A 72 5.14 -21.69 1.72
C LYS A 72 4.08 -21.23 0.72
N VAL A 73 2.86 -21.10 1.26
CA VAL A 73 1.70 -20.67 0.50
C VAL A 73 1.54 -19.16 0.62
N TYR A 74 1.44 -18.50 -0.52
CA TYR A 74 1.17 -17.07 -0.63
C TYR A 74 -0.15 -16.85 -1.35
N GLN A 75 -0.99 -15.99 -0.78
CA GLN A 75 -2.28 -15.63 -1.34
C GLN A 75 -2.41 -14.11 -1.42
N TRP A 76 -3.01 -13.63 -2.51
CA TRP A 76 -3.40 -12.24 -2.63
C TRP A 76 -4.56 -11.90 -1.68
N TYR A 77 -4.46 -10.79 -0.96
CA TYR A 77 -5.52 -10.31 -0.06
C TYR A 77 -6.32 -9.16 -0.68
N ILE A 78 -6.78 -9.34 -1.92
CA ILE A 78 -7.42 -8.27 -2.69
C ILE A 78 -8.68 -7.71 -2.00
N ASP A 79 -9.52 -8.56 -1.40
CA ASP A 79 -10.72 -8.11 -0.68
C ASP A 79 -10.41 -7.17 0.49
N TYR A 80 -9.29 -7.42 1.19
CA TYR A 80 -8.83 -6.56 2.28
C TYR A 80 -8.23 -5.26 1.74
N PHE A 81 -7.48 -5.36 0.64
CA PHE A 81 -6.91 -4.20 -0.03
C PHE A 81 -7.99 -3.26 -0.55
N ASP A 82 -9.03 -3.78 -1.21
CA ASP A 82 -10.14 -2.98 -1.72
C ASP A 82 -10.93 -2.31 -0.59
N LYS A 83 -11.21 -3.05 0.49
CA LYS A 83 -11.84 -2.47 1.69
C LYS A 83 -10.98 -1.40 2.34
N TRP A 84 -9.66 -1.56 2.35
CA TRP A 84 -8.73 -0.54 2.85
C TRP A 84 -8.70 0.71 1.95
N LEU A 85 -8.76 0.53 0.62
CA LEU A 85 -8.91 1.64 -0.31
C LEU A 85 -10.20 2.42 -0.07
N ASP A 86 -11.30 1.70 0.19
CA ASP A 86 -12.61 2.29 0.43
C ASP A 86 -12.76 2.90 1.83
N SER A 87 -11.96 2.47 2.82
CA SER A 87 -11.93 3.05 4.17
C SER A 87 -11.14 4.37 4.26
N GLY A 88 -10.69 4.90 3.11
CA GLY A 88 -9.92 6.14 3.04
C GLY A 88 -8.43 5.93 3.23
N VAL A 89 -7.91 4.73 2.98
CA VAL A 89 -6.47 4.45 2.90
C VAL A 89 -5.78 4.78 4.23
N LYS A 90 -6.32 4.27 5.34
CA LYS A 90 -5.81 4.51 6.70
C LYS A 90 -4.33 4.11 6.80
N GLY A 91 -3.52 4.99 7.37
CA GLY A 91 -2.06 4.87 7.45
C GLY A 91 -1.30 5.66 6.37
N LEU A 92 -2.00 6.39 5.49
CA LEU A 92 -1.39 7.37 4.58
C LEU A 92 -2.03 8.73 4.75
N GLU A 93 -1.22 9.79 4.71
CA GLU A 93 -1.70 11.16 4.68
C GLU A 93 -1.62 11.78 3.30
N VAL A 94 -2.60 12.63 3.01
CA VAL A 94 -2.65 13.46 1.80
C VAL A 94 -1.37 14.28 1.66
N VAL A 95 -0.90 14.89 2.76
CA VAL A 95 0.28 15.75 2.75
C VAL A 95 1.57 14.96 2.50
N GLU A 96 1.70 13.75 3.06
CA GLU A 96 2.85 12.86 2.83
C GLU A 96 2.94 12.48 1.35
N VAL A 97 1.79 12.09 0.78
CA VAL A 97 1.67 11.75 -0.64
C VAL A 97 1.99 12.94 -1.55
N GLU A 98 1.48 14.13 -1.23
CA GLU A 98 1.78 15.35 -2.00
C GLU A 98 3.27 15.71 -1.95
N ASN A 99 3.92 15.55 -0.79
CA ASN A 99 5.35 15.79 -0.67
C ASN A 99 6.17 14.75 -1.44
N TYR A 100 5.83 13.47 -1.33
CA TYR A 100 6.45 12.42 -2.14
C TYR A 100 6.35 12.73 -3.64
N LEU A 101 5.18 13.15 -4.12
CA LEU A 101 4.94 13.43 -5.54
C LEU A 101 5.65 14.68 -6.08
N LYS A 102 6.08 15.61 -5.23
CA LYS A 102 6.91 16.76 -5.66
C LYS A 102 8.28 16.29 -6.14
N ASP A 103 8.86 15.32 -5.45
CA ASP A 103 10.18 14.78 -5.75
C ASP A 103 10.11 13.60 -6.73
N HIS A 104 9.03 12.83 -6.66
CA HIS A 104 8.82 11.60 -7.44
C HIS A 104 7.52 11.69 -8.27
N PRO A 105 7.41 12.64 -9.22
CA PRO A 105 6.18 12.83 -9.97
C PRO A 105 5.84 11.58 -10.78
N PHE A 106 4.54 11.37 -11.00
CA PHE A 106 4.10 10.37 -11.98
C PHE A 106 4.43 10.82 -13.40
N PRO A 107 4.76 9.89 -14.31
CA PRO A 107 4.94 10.22 -15.72
C PRO A 107 3.70 10.91 -16.28
N ARG A 108 3.89 11.92 -17.12
CA ARG A 108 2.78 12.48 -17.90
C ARG A 108 2.30 11.41 -18.88
N ALA A 109 0.99 11.16 -18.89
CA ALA A 109 0.33 10.28 -19.84
C ALA A 109 0.46 10.82 -21.28
#